data_AF-A0A9P5N351-F1
#
_entry.id   AF-A0A9P5N351-F1
#
_cell.length_a   1.000
_cell.length_b   1.000
_cell.length_c   1.000
_cell.angle_alpha   90.00
_cell.angle_beta   90.00
_cell.angle_gamma   90.00
#
_symmetry.space_group_name_H-M   'P 1'
#
loop_
_entity.id
_entity.type
_entity.pdbx_description
1 polymer ?
#
loop_
_entity_poly.entity_id
_entity_poly.type
_entity_poly.pdbx_seq_one_letter_code
_entity_poly.pdbx_strand_id
1 'polypeptide(L)'
;MRASPTSSEDMHNSRASFPTVVKQSLQADYGKRCVVCLKSFPSAHYAHVIDASPEGASHVSTGAVHGIIPADYDRASRGNGMVLCPTCHMSFFTPNLIALTLPLPILKYLLTYVVATPSVDQKPLSEVFGLLTDWTPGLLPDTESIEPFIGLLSIVILHPNSLNGMSIETPHLPPVSVIRDRRFVPAPANKSPNAPGVARIFDSLSLTADSPRRAGEIPLSPEHAEFKQRGYWRIPVNMVAVMVTLQGRVGRDAYESEEVTYTQNIFNVIRLQQCHGSIRIQALTYPQDDDEGGSEGPGDGEGPLGGGDDMGPSGSGAGPTRSGDGPEPSGEGGQSLGKRKRGNSKGSPKGGAVDTAAMSGELPSHLRMLAQLQCSVVSSSGR
;
A
#
# COMPACT_ATOMS: atom_id res chain seq x y z
N MET A 1 29.06 -22.72 38.84
CA MET A 1 29.42 -21.33 38.48
C MET A 1 28.64 -20.97 37.23
N ARG A 2 27.63 -20.09 37.35
CA ARG A 2 26.88 -19.59 36.19
C ARG A 2 27.63 -18.38 35.64
N ALA A 3 28.03 -18.44 34.37
CA ALA A 3 28.58 -17.31 33.67
C ALA A 3 27.46 -16.30 33.41
N SER A 4 27.61 -15.09 33.93
CA SER A 4 26.75 -13.95 33.59
C SER A 4 27.09 -13.48 32.17
N PRO A 5 26.11 -13.27 31.28
CA PRO A 5 26.37 -12.64 30.00
C PRO A 5 26.72 -11.16 30.20
N THR A 6 27.84 -10.75 29.62
CA THR A 6 28.36 -9.38 29.62
C THR A 6 27.44 -8.46 28.80
N SER A 7 26.73 -7.56 29.46
CA SER A 7 25.66 -6.72 28.90
C SER A 7 26.11 -5.30 28.49
N SER A 8 27.29 -5.13 27.88
CA SER A 8 27.80 -3.79 27.53
C SER A 8 27.90 -3.48 26.04
N GLU A 9 27.71 -4.44 25.13
CA GLU A 9 27.75 -4.19 23.68
C GLU A 9 26.38 -3.80 23.08
N ASP A 10 25.27 -4.12 23.73
CA ASP A 10 23.92 -3.85 23.20
C ASP A 10 23.46 -2.39 23.33
N MET A 11 24.18 -1.54 24.10
CA MET A 11 23.74 -0.17 24.38
C MET A 11 24.21 0.88 23.35
N HIS A 12 25.11 0.52 22.43
CA HIS A 12 25.62 1.45 21.41
C HIS A 12 24.83 1.48 20.10
N ASN A 13 23.80 0.63 19.95
CA ASN A 13 22.96 0.61 18.74
C ASN A 13 21.68 1.48 18.84
N SER A 14 21.55 2.31 19.89
CA SER A 14 20.28 3.01 20.18
C SER A 14 19.98 4.20 19.25
N ARG A 15 20.98 4.73 18.52
CA ARG A 15 20.81 5.80 17.52
C ARG A 15 21.56 5.46 16.25
N ALA A 16 20.85 4.88 15.28
CA ALA A 16 21.40 4.69 13.94
C ALA A 16 21.59 6.04 13.22
N SER A 17 22.69 6.20 12.48
CA SER A 17 22.83 7.33 11.57
C SER A 17 23.40 6.82 10.27
N PHE A 18 22.91 7.33 9.13
CA PHE A 18 23.45 6.89 7.85
C PHE A 18 24.94 7.25 7.73
N PRO A 19 25.80 6.25 7.44
CA PRO A 19 27.17 6.50 7.04
C PRO A 19 27.23 7.43 5.83
N THR A 20 28.34 8.16 5.68
CA THR A 20 28.54 9.10 4.56
C THR A 20 28.35 8.41 3.20
N VAL A 21 28.84 7.18 3.05
CA VAL A 21 28.68 6.40 1.81
C VAL A 21 27.21 6.12 1.49
N VAL A 22 26.38 5.84 2.49
CA VAL A 22 24.94 5.61 2.30
C VAL A 22 24.25 6.91 1.91
N LYS A 23 24.57 8.04 2.57
CA LYS A 23 24.04 9.36 2.20
C LYS A 23 24.40 9.74 0.77
N GLN A 24 25.65 9.52 0.36
CA GLN A 24 26.11 9.77 -1.01
C GLN A 24 25.37 8.90 -2.02
N SER A 25 25.16 7.61 -1.72
CA SER A 25 24.37 6.72 -2.57
C SER A 25 22.93 7.20 -2.71
N LEU A 26 22.24 7.48 -1.60
CA LEU A 26 20.87 7.99 -1.61
C LEU A 26 20.79 9.31 -2.40
N GLN A 27 21.77 10.19 -2.24
CA GLN A 27 21.83 11.43 -3.00
C GLN A 27 22.00 11.19 -4.51
N ALA A 28 22.85 10.22 -4.89
CA ALA A 28 23.06 9.85 -6.28
C ALA A 28 21.79 9.27 -6.90
N ASP A 29 21.08 8.40 -6.17
CA ASP A 29 19.82 7.80 -6.62
C ASP A 29 18.73 8.85 -6.87
N TYR A 30 18.50 9.73 -5.89
CA TYR A 30 17.34 10.62 -5.89
C TYR A 30 17.62 12.01 -6.48
N GLY A 31 18.86 12.35 -6.80
CA GLY A 31 19.21 13.64 -7.43
C GLY A 31 18.79 14.87 -6.61
N LYS A 32 18.84 14.79 -5.27
CA LYS A 32 18.32 15.81 -4.33
C LYS A 32 16.83 16.14 -4.51
N ARG A 33 16.01 15.17 -4.91
CA ARG A 33 14.56 15.30 -5.00
C ARG A 33 13.88 14.55 -3.87
N CYS A 34 12.77 15.09 -3.38
CA CYS A 34 11.90 14.36 -2.48
C CYS A 34 11.30 13.16 -3.20
N VAL A 35 11.42 11.97 -2.62
CA VAL A 35 10.82 10.75 -3.21
C VAL A 35 9.29 10.78 -3.21
N VAL A 36 8.67 11.58 -2.34
CA VAL A 36 7.21 11.68 -2.21
C VAL A 36 6.64 12.71 -3.17
N CYS A 37 7.08 13.97 -3.07
CA CYS A 37 6.51 15.07 -3.85
C CYS A 37 7.34 15.50 -5.07
N LEU A 38 8.45 14.82 -5.34
CA LEU A 38 9.32 15.05 -6.52
C LEU A 38 9.95 16.45 -6.60
N LYS A 39 9.79 17.28 -5.55
CA LYS A 39 10.40 18.60 -5.44
C LYS A 39 11.92 18.50 -5.20
N SER A 40 12.70 19.19 -6.02
CA SER A 40 14.13 19.41 -5.79
C SER A 40 14.38 20.40 -4.66
N PHE A 41 15.46 20.21 -3.91
CA PHE A 41 15.89 21.14 -2.85
C PHE A 41 17.41 21.27 -2.80
N PRO A 42 17.95 22.35 -2.20
CA PRO A 42 19.39 22.56 -2.13
C PRO A 42 20.12 21.51 -1.28
N SER A 43 19.49 21.09 -0.18
CA SER A 43 20.05 20.16 0.82
C SER A 43 19.15 18.95 1.03
N ALA A 44 19.71 17.74 0.90
CA ALA A 44 19.00 16.50 1.13
C ALA A 44 18.79 16.20 2.62
N HIS A 45 17.54 15.87 2.96
CA HIS A 45 17.20 15.28 4.25
C HIS A 45 17.04 13.78 4.05
N TYR A 46 17.91 13.01 4.71
CA TYR A 46 17.87 11.56 4.70
C TYR A 46 17.03 11.09 5.87
N ALA A 47 15.87 10.52 5.57
CA ALA A 47 14.98 9.94 6.56
C ALA A 47 15.16 8.42 6.57
N HIS A 48 15.07 7.83 7.76
CA HIS A 48 14.98 6.39 7.91
C HIS A 48 13.52 5.94 7.70
N VAL A 49 13.30 4.77 7.12
CA VAL A 49 11.98 4.13 7.09
C VAL A 49 11.66 3.62 8.48
N ILE A 50 12.46 2.67 8.99
CA ILE A 50 12.48 2.33 10.41
C ILE A 50 13.36 3.36 11.12
N ASP A 51 12.74 4.12 12.03
CA ASP A 51 13.40 5.22 12.75
C ASP A 51 14.70 4.77 13.45
N ALA A 52 15.66 5.68 13.55
CA ALA A 52 16.95 5.44 14.17
C ALA A 52 16.90 5.32 15.71
N SER A 53 15.81 5.75 16.34
CA SER A 53 15.58 5.76 17.78
C SER A 53 15.46 4.35 18.41
N PRO A 54 15.39 4.25 19.75
CA PRO A 54 15.08 3.00 20.44
C PRO A 54 13.74 2.38 20.02
N GLU A 55 12.76 3.20 19.65
CA GLU A 55 11.45 2.72 19.17
C GLU A 55 11.61 1.93 17.87
N GLY A 56 12.38 2.45 16.91
CA GLY A 56 12.69 1.72 15.69
C GLY A 56 13.50 0.43 15.94
N ALA A 57 14.36 0.39 16.96
CA ALA A 57 15.04 -0.85 17.35
C ALA A 57 14.05 -1.89 17.91
N SER A 58 13.07 -1.45 18.69
CA SER A 58 11.98 -2.30 19.19
C SER A 58 11.13 -2.85 18.04
N HIS A 59 10.87 -2.06 17.00
CA HIS A 59 10.17 -2.52 15.80
C HIS A 59 10.95 -3.63 15.08
N VAL A 60 12.26 -3.48 14.90
CA VAL A 60 13.11 -4.54 14.30
C VAL A 60 13.06 -5.81 15.14
N SER A 61 13.28 -5.70 16.45
CA SER A 61 13.27 -6.86 17.35
C SER A 61 11.93 -7.60 17.32
N THR A 62 10.82 -6.88 17.41
CA THR A 62 9.47 -7.47 17.36
C THR A 62 9.20 -8.12 16.01
N GLY A 63 9.53 -7.43 14.91
CA GLY A 63 9.36 -7.98 13.57
C GLY A 63 10.23 -9.21 13.32
N ALA A 64 11.44 -9.27 13.89
CA ALA A 64 12.35 -10.40 13.76
C ALA A 64 11.84 -11.63 14.52
N VAL A 65 11.31 -11.44 15.73
CA VAL A 65 10.60 -12.52 16.47
C VAL A 65 9.44 -13.08 15.64
N HIS A 66 8.77 -12.23 14.87
CA HIS A 66 7.66 -12.63 14.00
C HIS A 66 8.09 -13.13 12.60
N GLY A 67 9.40 -13.20 12.29
CA GLY A 67 9.89 -13.64 10.97
C GLY A 67 9.52 -12.70 9.81
N ILE A 68 9.23 -11.43 10.10
CA ILE A 68 8.80 -10.42 9.11
C ILE A 68 10.01 -9.65 8.57
N ILE A 69 11.00 -9.40 9.42
CA ILE A 69 12.24 -8.70 9.10
C ILE A 69 13.41 -9.56 9.59
N PRO A 70 14.54 -9.63 8.86
CA PRO A 70 15.70 -10.38 9.34
C PRO A 70 16.21 -9.84 10.68
N ALA A 71 16.70 -10.73 11.55
CA ALA A 71 17.21 -10.35 12.87
C ALA A 71 18.47 -9.46 12.78
N ASP A 72 19.23 -9.59 11.69
CA ASP A 72 20.42 -8.81 11.36
C ASP A 72 20.11 -7.56 10.51
N TYR A 73 18.85 -7.11 10.45
CA TYR A 73 18.47 -5.96 9.64
C TYR A 73 19.25 -4.70 10.01
N ASP A 74 20.06 -4.22 9.07
CA ASP A 74 20.84 -3.01 9.21
C ASP A 74 19.98 -1.76 8.98
N ARG A 75 19.61 -1.07 10.07
CA ARG A 75 18.89 0.21 10.03
C ARG A 75 19.72 1.34 9.41
N ALA A 76 21.04 1.22 9.35
CA ALA A 76 21.91 2.19 8.69
C ALA A 76 22.11 1.89 7.18
N SER A 77 21.49 0.82 6.67
CA SER A 77 21.59 0.43 5.27
C SER A 77 20.88 1.40 4.34
N ARG A 78 21.31 1.40 3.07
CA ARG A 78 20.64 2.16 1.99
C ARG A 78 19.16 1.79 1.87
N GLY A 79 18.80 0.51 2.04
CA GLY A 79 17.42 0.02 1.94
C GLY A 79 16.49 0.54 3.04
N ASN A 80 17.04 1.10 4.13
CA ASN A 80 16.25 1.78 5.16
C ASN A 80 16.18 3.31 4.94
N GLY A 81 16.77 3.83 3.86
CA GLY A 81 16.93 5.26 3.62
C GLY A 81 16.07 5.81 2.49
N MET A 82 15.50 6.99 2.72
CA MET A 82 14.82 7.76 1.69
C MET A 82 15.16 9.25 1.80
N VAL A 83 14.98 9.98 0.69
CA VAL A 83 15.27 11.41 0.62
C VAL A 83 13.96 12.20 0.61
N LEU A 84 13.72 13.01 1.63
CA LEU A 84 12.49 13.79 1.81
C LEU A 84 12.78 15.29 1.79
N CYS A 85 11.81 16.10 1.37
CA CYS A 85 11.86 17.55 1.61
C CYS A 85 11.41 17.85 3.05
N PRO A 86 11.75 19.03 3.63
CA PRO A 86 11.34 19.40 4.97
C PRO A 86 9.83 19.30 5.20
N THR A 87 9.01 19.69 4.21
CA THR A 87 7.55 19.61 4.32
C THR A 87 7.08 18.15 4.40
N CYS A 88 7.48 17.29 3.46
CA CYS A 88 7.12 15.87 3.50
C CYS A 88 7.58 15.20 4.80
N HIS A 89 8.83 15.45 5.20
CA HIS A 89 9.40 14.87 6.40
C HIS A 89 8.71 15.40 7.67
N MET A 90 8.89 16.69 7.97
CA MET A 90 8.55 17.29 9.26
C MET A 90 7.05 17.56 9.42
N SER A 91 6.32 17.79 8.32
CA SER A 91 4.90 18.14 8.40
C SER A 91 3.98 16.93 8.28
N PHE A 92 4.43 15.82 7.69
CA PHE A 92 3.56 14.66 7.44
C PHE A 92 4.10 13.34 7.98
N PHE A 93 5.36 12.98 7.68
CA PHE A 93 5.92 11.68 8.08
C PHE A 93 6.33 11.59 9.55
N THR A 94 7.05 12.59 10.06
CA THR A 94 7.49 12.67 11.46
C THR A 94 6.32 12.74 12.46
N PRO A 95 5.27 13.55 12.24
CA PRO A 95 4.11 13.58 13.14
C PRO A 95 3.16 12.38 12.93
N ASN A 96 3.55 11.37 12.15
CA ASN A 96 2.72 10.20 11.83
C ASN A 96 1.34 10.54 11.23
N LEU A 97 1.22 11.64 10.48
CA LEU A 97 -0.05 11.94 9.78
C LEU A 97 -0.26 11.02 8.58
N ILE A 98 0.84 10.65 7.92
CA ILE A 98 0.88 9.67 6.82
C ILE A 98 1.99 8.64 7.05
N ALA A 99 1.88 7.50 6.39
CA ALA A 99 2.91 6.48 6.34
C ALA A 99 3.01 5.82 4.96
N LEU A 100 4.14 5.16 4.69
CA LEU A 100 4.26 4.26 3.55
C LEU A 100 3.63 2.91 3.90
N THR A 101 3.03 2.26 2.90
CA THR A 101 2.54 0.89 2.98
C THR A 101 2.82 0.15 1.66
N LEU A 102 2.64 -1.17 1.67
CA LEU A 102 2.61 -1.94 0.44
C LEU A 102 1.28 -1.72 -0.29
N PRO A 103 1.26 -1.76 -1.63
CA PRO A 103 0.02 -1.72 -2.40
C PRO A 103 -0.97 -2.78 -1.93
N LEU A 104 -2.26 -2.42 -1.86
CA LEU A 104 -3.33 -3.30 -1.43
C LEU A 104 -3.34 -4.68 -2.12
N PRO A 105 -3.05 -4.83 -3.43
CA PRO A 105 -2.92 -6.15 -4.06
C PRO A 105 -1.83 -7.02 -3.44
N ILE A 106 -0.67 -6.44 -3.10
CA ILE A 106 0.42 -7.15 -2.41
C ILE A 106 -0.02 -7.54 -1.00
N LEU A 107 -0.69 -6.64 -0.26
CA LEU A 107 -1.19 -6.97 1.08
C LEU A 107 -2.23 -8.09 1.07
N LYS A 108 -3.15 -8.08 0.11
CA LYS A 108 -4.14 -9.16 -0.08
C LYS A 108 -3.44 -10.48 -0.40
N TYR A 109 -2.47 -10.46 -1.30
CA TYR A 109 -1.64 -11.62 -1.61
C TYR A 109 -0.92 -12.17 -0.38
N LEU A 110 -0.26 -11.30 0.40
CA LEU A 110 0.46 -11.71 1.61
C LEU A 110 -0.48 -12.29 2.66
N LEU A 111 -1.68 -11.73 2.84
CA LEU A 111 -2.67 -12.30 3.76
C LEU A 111 -3.10 -13.70 3.29
N THR A 112 -3.41 -13.86 2.00
CA THR A 112 -3.75 -15.17 1.43
C THR A 112 -2.59 -16.15 1.61
N TYR A 113 -1.36 -15.71 1.36
CA TYR A 113 -0.16 -16.53 1.55
C TYR A 113 -0.02 -17.01 3.00
N VAL A 114 -0.16 -16.12 3.98
CA VAL A 114 0.00 -16.51 5.40
C VAL A 114 -1.14 -17.40 5.91
N VAL A 115 -2.32 -17.31 5.30
CA VAL A 115 -3.50 -18.09 5.69
C VAL A 115 -3.56 -19.45 4.99
N ALA A 116 -3.36 -19.47 3.68
CA ALA A 116 -3.66 -20.62 2.83
C ALA A 116 -2.46 -21.55 2.60
N THR A 117 -1.24 -21.06 2.78
CA THR A 117 -0.04 -21.90 2.60
C THR A 117 0.10 -22.85 3.79
N PRO A 118 0.23 -24.17 3.58
CA PRO A 118 0.49 -25.12 4.65
C PRO A 118 1.72 -24.72 5.46
N SER A 119 1.68 -24.86 6.79
CA SER A 119 2.78 -24.41 7.66
C SER A 119 4.14 -25.07 7.36
N VAL A 120 4.14 -26.25 6.73
CA VAL A 120 5.37 -26.95 6.30
C VAL A 120 6.03 -26.31 5.07
N ASP A 121 5.24 -25.65 4.22
CA ASP A 121 5.69 -24.98 2.98
C ASP A 121 5.78 -23.45 3.15
N GLN A 122 5.23 -22.93 4.23
CA GLN A 122 5.20 -21.51 4.53
C GLN A 122 6.59 -21.02 4.96
N LYS A 123 7.11 -20.07 4.19
CA LYS A 123 8.37 -19.38 4.46
C LYS A 123 8.12 -18.18 5.38
N PRO A 124 9.12 -17.78 6.18
CA PRO A 124 9.10 -16.49 6.88
C PRO A 124 8.83 -15.35 5.89
N LEU A 125 8.05 -14.35 6.28
CA LEU A 125 7.73 -13.24 5.39
C LEU A 125 9.00 -12.51 4.91
N SER A 126 10.05 -12.43 5.72
CA SER A 126 11.32 -11.84 5.28
C SER A 126 11.90 -12.53 4.03
N GLU A 127 11.78 -13.86 3.92
CA GLU A 127 12.17 -14.61 2.72
C GLU A 127 11.21 -14.34 1.56
N VAL A 128 9.90 -14.33 1.83
CA VAL A 128 8.88 -14.01 0.81
C VAL A 128 9.13 -12.64 0.20
N PHE A 129 9.47 -11.63 1.00
CA PHE A 129 9.82 -10.31 0.52
C PHE A 129 11.10 -10.30 -0.33
N GLY A 130 12.10 -11.11 0.02
CA GLY A 130 13.29 -11.32 -0.81
C GLY A 130 12.90 -11.90 -2.18
N LEU A 131 12.12 -12.97 -2.19
CA LEU A 131 11.63 -13.62 -3.42
C LEU A 131 10.78 -12.69 -4.30
N LEU A 132 9.94 -11.84 -3.68
CA LEU A 132 9.18 -10.82 -4.40
C LEU A 132 10.08 -9.73 -4.99
N THR A 133 11.15 -9.34 -4.28
CA THR A 133 12.10 -8.31 -4.74
C THR A 133 12.93 -8.79 -5.92
N ASP A 134 13.40 -10.04 -5.87
CA ASP A 134 14.21 -10.66 -6.93
C ASP A 134 13.35 -11.15 -8.11
N TRP A 135 12.03 -11.17 -7.94
CA TRP A 135 11.05 -11.68 -8.91
C TRP A 135 11.41 -13.06 -9.46
N THR A 136 11.55 -14.04 -8.57
CA THR A 136 11.89 -15.42 -8.96
C THR A 136 10.62 -16.23 -9.24
N PRO A 137 10.23 -16.47 -10.52
CA PRO A 137 8.95 -17.10 -10.84
C PRO A 137 8.91 -18.55 -10.35
N GLY A 138 7.72 -18.98 -9.89
CA GLY A 138 7.48 -20.36 -9.46
C GLY A 138 7.91 -20.73 -8.03
N LEU A 139 8.60 -19.83 -7.31
CA LEU A 139 8.94 -20.04 -5.89
C LEU A 139 7.85 -19.57 -4.92
N LEU A 140 6.90 -18.78 -5.41
CA LEU A 140 5.76 -18.28 -4.68
C LEU A 140 4.48 -18.61 -5.46
N PRO A 141 3.38 -18.97 -4.77
CA PRO A 141 2.12 -19.29 -5.42
C PRO A 141 1.53 -18.05 -6.09
N ASP A 142 0.89 -18.19 -7.25
CA ASP A 142 0.02 -17.18 -7.90
C ASP A 142 0.49 -15.70 -7.82
N THR A 143 1.72 -15.41 -8.23
CA THR A 143 2.27 -14.05 -8.18
C THR A 143 1.87 -13.16 -9.37
N GLU A 144 1.21 -13.72 -10.39
CA GLU A 144 0.90 -13.02 -11.65
C GLU A 144 0.01 -11.79 -11.41
N SER A 145 -0.90 -11.88 -10.44
CA SER A 145 -1.85 -10.82 -10.11
C SER A 145 -1.20 -9.62 -9.42
N ILE A 146 -0.05 -9.81 -8.77
CA ILE A 146 0.66 -8.77 -8.02
C ILE A 146 1.90 -8.24 -8.71
N GLU A 147 2.36 -8.89 -9.79
CA GLU A 147 3.53 -8.50 -10.58
C GLU A 147 3.61 -6.99 -10.89
N PRO A 148 2.52 -6.31 -11.35
CA PRO A 148 2.58 -4.89 -11.67
C PRO A 148 2.91 -3.99 -10.47
N PHE A 149 2.69 -4.47 -9.25
CA PHE A 149 2.78 -3.71 -8.01
C PHE A 149 4.11 -3.91 -7.28
N ILE A 150 4.94 -4.86 -7.73
CA ILE A 150 6.21 -5.17 -7.07
C ILE A 150 7.19 -4.00 -7.20
N GLY A 151 7.82 -3.65 -6.09
CA GLY A 151 8.69 -2.47 -5.98
C GLY A 151 7.94 -1.13 -5.96
N LEU A 152 6.61 -1.15 -5.89
CA LEU A 152 5.79 0.03 -5.65
C LEU A 152 5.32 0.07 -4.20
N LEU A 153 5.12 1.30 -3.69
CA LEU A 153 4.57 1.59 -2.37
C LEU A 153 3.34 2.49 -2.50
N SER A 154 2.50 2.54 -1.47
CA SER A 154 1.38 3.49 -1.36
C SER A 154 1.58 4.38 -0.14
N ILE A 155 0.88 5.52 -0.12
CA ILE A 155 0.79 6.37 1.07
C ILE A 155 -0.58 6.14 1.70
N VAL A 156 -0.59 5.88 3.00
CA VAL A 156 -1.81 5.81 3.81
C VAL A 156 -1.90 7.00 4.74
N ILE A 157 -3.13 7.45 4.98
CA ILE A 157 -3.44 8.52 5.92
C ILE A 157 -3.82 7.89 7.25
N LEU A 158 -3.06 8.23 8.29
CA LEU A 158 -3.26 7.70 9.63
C LEU A 158 -4.20 8.60 10.44
N HIS A 159 -4.17 9.92 10.20
CA HIS A 159 -4.97 10.89 10.94
C HIS A 159 -5.75 11.81 9.99
N PRO A 160 -6.85 11.33 9.37
CA PRO A 160 -7.57 12.08 8.34
C PRO A 160 -8.14 13.43 8.82
N ASN A 161 -8.62 13.50 10.06
CA ASN A 161 -9.12 14.74 10.67
C ASN A 161 -8.04 15.83 10.74
N SER A 162 -6.79 15.43 10.96
CA SER A 162 -5.65 16.34 11.02
C SER A 162 -5.14 16.76 9.65
N LEU A 163 -5.67 16.19 8.56
CA LEU A 163 -5.27 16.48 7.17
C LEU A 163 -6.40 17.12 6.37
N ASN A 164 -7.45 17.60 7.02
CA ASN A 164 -8.62 18.08 6.30
C ASN A 164 -8.29 19.26 5.34
N GLY A 165 -8.79 19.19 4.10
CA GLY A 165 -8.46 20.13 3.03
C GLY A 165 -6.99 20.15 2.57
N MET A 166 -6.10 19.30 3.12
CA MET A 166 -4.67 19.35 2.79
C MET A 166 -4.29 18.56 1.54
N SER A 167 -3.23 19.03 0.89
CA SER A 167 -2.55 18.36 -0.22
C SER A 167 -1.05 18.62 -0.16
N ILE A 168 -0.26 17.82 -0.89
CA ILE A 168 1.17 18.03 -1.09
C ILE A 168 1.41 18.52 -2.51
N GLU A 169 1.96 19.71 -2.67
CA GLU A 169 2.35 20.23 -3.97
C GLU A 169 3.49 19.41 -4.61
N THR A 170 3.36 19.10 -5.90
CA THR A 170 4.40 18.46 -6.71
C THR A 170 4.66 19.26 -7.99
N PRO A 171 5.94 19.54 -8.34
CA PRO A 171 6.27 20.15 -9.62
C PRO A 171 6.25 19.16 -10.80
N HIS A 172 6.12 17.86 -10.52
CA HIS A 172 6.18 16.77 -11.50
C HIS A 172 5.05 15.78 -11.27
N LEU A 173 3.80 16.22 -11.38
CA LEU A 173 2.65 15.32 -11.34
C LEU A 173 2.74 14.33 -12.53
N PRO A 174 2.96 13.02 -12.27
CA PRO A 174 3.11 12.04 -13.34
C PRO A 174 1.78 11.86 -14.07
N PRO A 175 1.78 11.51 -15.38
CA PRO A 175 0.57 11.13 -16.07
C PRO A 175 -0.08 9.90 -15.42
N VAL A 176 -1.36 9.67 -15.72
CA VAL A 176 -2.05 8.45 -15.31
C VAL A 176 -1.55 7.25 -16.12
N SER A 177 -1.48 6.11 -15.46
CA SER A 177 -1.04 4.83 -15.99
C SER A 177 -2.11 3.75 -15.81
N VAL A 178 -2.14 2.78 -16.72
CA VAL A 178 -2.99 1.58 -16.64
C VAL A 178 -2.13 0.33 -16.65
N ILE A 179 -2.66 -0.76 -16.11
CA ILE A 179 -2.01 -2.06 -16.20
C ILE A 179 -2.26 -2.66 -17.59
N ARG A 180 -1.18 -3.02 -18.31
CA ARG A 180 -1.20 -3.82 -19.55
C ARG A 180 -0.01 -4.76 -19.53
N ASP A 181 -0.20 -6.01 -19.93
CA ASP A 181 0.86 -7.03 -19.97
C ASP A 181 1.65 -7.08 -18.64
N ARG A 182 0.91 -7.11 -17.52
CA ARG A 182 1.44 -7.18 -16.15
C ARG A 182 2.34 -6.01 -15.72
N ARG A 183 2.28 -4.86 -16.40
CA ARG A 183 3.05 -3.66 -16.03
C ARG A 183 2.20 -2.40 -16.13
N PHE A 184 2.58 -1.38 -15.39
CA PHE A 184 2.03 -0.04 -15.57
C PHE A 184 2.60 0.62 -16.83
N VAL A 185 1.72 1.05 -17.73
CA VAL A 185 2.05 1.81 -18.93
C VAL A 185 1.23 3.10 -18.97
N PRO A 186 1.68 4.15 -19.69
CA PRO A 186 0.91 5.37 -19.85
C PRO A 186 -0.51 5.10 -20.34
N ALA A 187 -1.49 5.71 -19.68
CA ALA A 187 -2.89 5.55 -20.06
C ALA A 187 -3.22 6.35 -21.34
N PRO A 188 -4.20 5.90 -22.13
CA PRO A 188 -4.77 6.71 -23.21
C PRO A 188 -5.31 8.05 -22.68
N ALA A 189 -5.25 9.11 -23.50
CA ALA A 189 -5.56 10.49 -23.09
C ALA A 189 -6.94 10.68 -22.43
N ASN A 190 -7.92 9.84 -22.77
CA ASN A 190 -9.31 9.98 -22.30
C ASN A 190 -9.63 9.11 -21.07
N LYS A 191 -8.64 8.49 -20.43
CA LYS A 191 -8.89 7.67 -19.22
C LYS A 191 -9.08 8.56 -18.00
N SER A 192 -10.22 8.38 -17.34
CA SER A 192 -10.49 9.01 -16.05
C SER A 192 -9.45 8.57 -15.01
N PRO A 193 -8.82 9.49 -14.26
CA PRO A 193 -7.89 9.17 -13.19
C PRO A 193 -8.49 8.31 -12.07
N ASN A 194 -9.81 8.32 -11.92
CA ASN A 194 -10.55 7.54 -10.92
C ASN A 194 -11.06 6.19 -11.46
N ALA A 195 -10.74 5.83 -12.70
CA ALA A 195 -11.19 4.55 -13.26
C ALA A 195 -10.47 3.37 -12.59
N PRO A 196 -11.13 2.20 -12.44
CA PRO A 196 -10.50 1.00 -11.92
C PRO A 196 -9.23 0.64 -12.69
N GLY A 197 -8.16 0.30 -11.97
CA GLY A 197 -6.87 -0.07 -12.57
C GLY A 197 -6.06 1.10 -13.14
N VAL A 198 -6.52 2.35 -12.93
CA VAL A 198 -5.75 3.56 -13.21
C VAL A 198 -5.02 4.01 -11.94
N ALA A 199 -3.75 4.40 -12.10
CA ALA A 199 -2.95 4.96 -11.01
C ALA A 199 -1.91 5.95 -11.55
N ARG A 200 -1.44 6.85 -10.69
CA ARG A 200 -0.26 7.69 -10.94
C ARG A 200 0.97 7.02 -10.32
N ILE A 201 2.06 6.92 -11.09
CA ILE A 201 3.32 6.35 -10.62
C ILE A 201 4.32 7.47 -10.37
N PHE A 202 4.60 7.74 -9.10
CA PHE A 202 5.59 8.70 -8.64
C PHE A 202 6.95 8.01 -8.59
N ASP A 203 7.85 8.43 -9.48
CA ASP A 203 9.17 7.81 -9.63
C ASP A 203 10.25 8.89 -9.73
N SER A 204 10.88 9.18 -8.58
CA SER A 204 11.97 10.16 -8.52
C SER A 204 13.22 9.73 -9.27
N LEU A 205 13.44 8.43 -9.45
CA LEU A 205 14.62 7.89 -10.13
C LEU A 205 14.51 8.08 -11.65
N SER A 206 13.28 8.09 -12.17
CA SER A 206 13.02 8.35 -13.59
C SER A 206 13.20 9.82 -14.01
N LEU A 207 13.28 10.75 -13.05
CA LEU A 207 13.35 12.19 -13.33
C LEU A 207 14.77 12.66 -13.64
N THR A 208 14.93 13.25 -14.81
CA THR A 208 16.14 13.96 -15.27
C THR A 208 16.02 15.47 -15.07
N ALA A 209 17.10 16.22 -15.33
CA ALA A 209 17.05 17.70 -15.30
C ALA A 209 16.08 18.26 -16.35
N ASP A 210 15.90 17.56 -17.47
CA ASP A 210 15.07 17.96 -18.61
C ASP A 210 13.63 17.42 -18.53
N SER A 211 13.29 16.70 -17.47
CA SER A 211 11.94 16.13 -17.31
C SER A 211 10.88 17.24 -17.27
N PRO A 212 9.78 17.11 -18.03
CA PRO A 212 8.77 18.15 -18.13
C PRO A 212 8.16 18.43 -16.76
N ARG A 213 8.01 19.72 -16.44
CA ARG A 213 7.32 20.17 -15.23
C ARG A 213 5.83 20.18 -15.48
N ARG A 214 5.10 19.50 -14.62
CA ARG A 214 3.64 19.45 -14.60
C ARG A 214 3.25 19.68 -13.16
N ALA A 215 2.98 20.93 -12.80
CA ALA A 215 2.55 21.23 -11.44
C ALA A 215 1.24 20.52 -11.13
N GLY A 216 1.09 20.09 -9.88
CA GLY A 216 -0.12 19.46 -9.40
C GLY A 216 -0.06 19.20 -7.91
N GLU A 217 -1.05 18.47 -7.41
CA GLU A 217 -1.23 18.21 -6.00
C GLU A 217 -1.41 16.71 -5.74
N ILE A 218 -0.90 16.26 -4.60
CA ILE A 218 -1.14 14.92 -4.04
C ILE A 218 -2.16 15.11 -2.91
N PRO A 219 -3.43 14.75 -3.11
CA PRO A 219 -4.48 15.00 -2.13
C PRO A 219 -4.26 14.14 -0.87
N LEU A 220 -4.45 14.75 0.30
CA LEU A 220 -4.38 14.06 1.61
C LEU A 220 -5.71 14.05 2.37
N SER A 221 -6.78 14.60 1.79
CA SER A 221 -8.13 14.61 2.36
C SER A 221 -9.17 14.17 1.33
N PRO A 222 -10.21 13.40 1.75
CA PRO A 222 -11.38 13.07 0.94
C PRO A 222 -12.12 14.26 0.33
N GLU A 223 -11.91 15.49 0.83
CA GLU A 223 -12.52 16.70 0.28
C GLU A 223 -12.03 17.02 -1.14
N HIS A 224 -10.86 16.51 -1.53
CA HIS A 224 -10.32 16.68 -2.88
C HIS A 224 -10.92 15.64 -3.84
N ALA A 225 -11.39 16.08 -5.02
CA ALA A 225 -11.98 15.19 -6.03
C ALA A 225 -10.99 14.12 -6.51
N GLU A 226 -9.70 14.45 -6.48
CA GLU A 226 -8.58 13.59 -6.84
C GLU A 226 -8.19 12.61 -5.73
N PHE A 227 -8.76 12.70 -4.52
CA PHE A 227 -8.43 11.80 -3.40
C PHE A 227 -8.66 10.32 -3.72
N LYS A 228 -9.65 10.06 -4.59
CA LYS A 228 -9.96 8.70 -5.05
C LYS A 228 -8.95 8.17 -6.08
N GLN A 229 -8.04 9.00 -6.57
CA GLN A 229 -6.99 8.58 -7.50
C GLN A 229 -5.95 7.75 -6.75
N ARG A 230 -5.59 6.59 -7.32
CA ARG A 230 -4.54 5.76 -6.76
C ARG A 230 -3.18 6.37 -7.08
N GLY A 231 -2.37 6.58 -6.05
CA GLY A 231 -0.96 6.93 -6.18
C GLY A 231 -0.09 5.74 -5.78
N TYR A 232 0.90 5.43 -6.59
CA TYR A 232 1.97 4.49 -6.23
C TYR A 232 3.32 5.17 -6.34
N TRP A 233 4.23 4.87 -5.42
CA TRP A 233 5.57 5.43 -5.37
C TRP A 233 6.60 4.33 -5.62
N ARG A 234 7.47 4.52 -6.61
CA ARG A 234 8.64 3.67 -6.81
C ARG A 234 9.78 4.20 -5.93
N ILE A 235 9.96 3.59 -4.77
CA ILE A 235 11.01 3.96 -3.82
C ILE A 235 11.84 2.71 -3.52
N PRO A 236 13.16 2.71 -3.76
CA PRO A 236 14.05 1.56 -3.54
C PRO A 236 14.37 1.34 -2.06
N VAL A 237 13.33 1.33 -1.21
CA VAL A 237 13.41 0.95 0.21
C VAL A 237 12.96 -0.49 0.39
N ASN A 238 13.39 -1.12 1.48
CA ASN A 238 13.04 -2.49 1.76
C ASN A 238 11.56 -2.64 2.20
N MET A 239 10.80 -3.49 1.51
CA MET A 239 9.40 -3.78 1.82
C MET A 239 9.18 -4.28 3.26
N VAL A 240 10.12 -5.06 3.82
CA VAL A 240 10.03 -5.50 5.23
C VAL A 240 10.04 -4.32 6.19
N ALA A 241 10.83 -3.30 5.86
CA ALA A 241 10.99 -2.11 6.69
C ALA A 241 9.72 -1.27 6.70
N VAL A 242 9.07 -1.15 5.54
CA VAL A 242 7.78 -0.46 5.39
C VAL A 242 6.70 -1.14 6.23
N MET A 243 6.56 -2.46 6.13
CA MET A 243 5.57 -3.24 6.90
C MET A 243 5.76 -3.11 8.41
N VAL A 244 6.99 -3.32 8.89
CA VAL A 244 7.33 -3.24 10.32
C VAL A 244 7.14 -1.82 10.86
N THR A 245 7.53 -0.80 10.09
CA THR A 245 7.31 0.60 10.47
C THR A 245 5.83 0.93 10.55
N LEU A 246 5.02 0.50 9.57
CA LEU A 246 3.59 0.77 9.57
C LEU A 246 2.94 0.13 10.79
N GLN A 247 3.23 -1.14 11.08
CA GLN A 247 2.70 -1.82 12.27
C GLN A 247 3.06 -1.10 13.56
N GLY A 248 4.30 -0.63 13.69
CA GLY A 248 4.76 0.14 14.86
C GLY A 248 3.96 1.44 15.04
N ARG A 249 3.67 2.15 13.95
CA ARG A 249 2.93 3.43 13.98
C ARG A 249 1.44 3.27 14.28
N VAL A 250 0.80 2.24 13.71
CA VAL A 250 -0.65 2.05 13.86
C VAL A 250 -1.02 1.35 15.16
N GLY A 251 -0.08 0.56 15.72
CA GLY A 251 -0.32 -0.20 16.94
C GLY A 251 -1.55 -1.11 16.81
N ARG A 252 -2.50 -0.98 17.74
CA ARG A 252 -3.76 -1.73 17.77
C ARG A 252 -4.99 -0.88 17.49
N ASP A 253 -4.80 0.38 17.10
CA ASP A 253 -5.92 1.27 16.87
C ASP A 253 -6.67 0.85 15.59
N ALA A 254 -7.97 1.14 15.55
CA ALA A 254 -8.78 0.92 14.37
C ALA A 254 -8.59 2.08 13.39
N TYR A 255 -8.29 1.75 12.13
CA TYR A 255 -8.15 2.72 11.05
C TYR A 255 -9.12 2.39 9.93
N GLU A 256 -9.59 3.42 9.22
CA GLU A 256 -10.50 3.26 8.07
C GLU A 256 -9.77 2.75 6.81
N SER A 257 -8.44 2.80 6.78
CA SER A 257 -7.64 2.33 5.63
C SER A 257 -7.66 0.80 5.54
N GLU A 258 -8.05 0.29 4.37
CA GLU A 258 -7.96 -1.15 4.06
C GLU A 258 -6.53 -1.64 4.19
N GLU A 259 -5.54 -0.89 3.70
CA GLU A 259 -4.13 -1.26 3.78
C GLU A 259 -3.67 -1.46 5.23
N VAL A 260 -4.02 -0.55 6.14
CA VAL A 260 -3.71 -0.70 7.57
C VAL A 260 -4.38 -1.95 8.14
N THR A 261 -5.64 -2.18 7.81
CA THR A 261 -6.41 -3.35 8.24
C THR A 261 -5.75 -4.66 7.78
N TYR A 262 -5.36 -4.74 6.50
CA TYR A 262 -4.67 -5.92 5.97
C TYR A 262 -3.31 -6.13 6.62
N THR A 263 -2.53 -5.06 6.83
CA THR A 263 -1.25 -5.15 7.56
C THR A 263 -1.49 -5.72 8.97
N GLN A 264 -2.42 -5.16 9.75
CA GLN A 264 -2.72 -5.67 11.09
C GLN A 264 -3.17 -7.14 11.07
N ASN A 265 -4.00 -7.53 10.10
CA ASN A 265 -4.44 -8.92 9.94
C ASN A 265 -3.29 -9.88 9.66
N ILE A 266 -2.34 -9.51 8.79
CA ILE A 266 -1.13 -10.30 8.52
C ILE A 266 -0.35 -10.51 9.82
N PHE A 267 -0.07 -9.44 10.57
CA PHE A 267 0.64 -9.54 11.86
C PHE A 267 -0.11 -10.39 12.89
N ASN A 268 -1.44 -10.26 12.96
CA ASN A 268 -2.26 -11.05 13.87
C ASN A 268 -2.24 -12.54 13.53
N VAL A 269 -2.35 -12.91 12.24
CA VAL A 269 -2.27 -14.31 11.79
C VAL A 269 -0.92 -14.92 12.16
N ILE A 270 0.18 -14.22 11.86
CA ILE A 270 1.53 -14.69 12.18
C ILE A 270 1.69 -14.89 13.69
N ARG A 271 1.26 -13.91 14.49
CA ARG A 271 1.34 -14.00 15.96
C ARG A 271 0.53 -15.19 16.49
N LEU A 272 -0.67 -15.42 15.96
CA LEU A 272 -1.49 -16.58 16.33
C LEU A 272 -0.80 -17.90 15.95
N GLN A 273 -0.27 -18.01 14.73
CA GLN A 273 0.47 -19.21 14.29
C GLN A 273 1.65 -19.51 15.22
N GLN A 274 2.37 -18.48 15.69
CA GLN A 274 3.48 -18.66 16.63
C GLN A 274 3.03 -19.08 18.04
N CYS A 275 1.92 -18.54 18.55
CA CYS A 275 1.35 -19.01 19.81
C CYS A 275 0.89 -20.48 19.72
N HIS A 276 0.36 -20.87 18.57
CA HIS A 276 -0.16 -22.21 18.31
C HIS A 276 0.89 -23.21 17.81
N GLY A 277 2.11 -22.78 17.49
CA GLY A 277 3.27 -23.67 17.40
C GLY A 277 3.54 -24.45 18.70
N SER A 278 2.94 -24.02 19.81
CA SER A 278 2.90 -24.76 21.09
C SER A 278 1.58 -25.51 21.33
N ILE A 279 0.52 -25.22 20.57
CA ILE A 279 -0.82 -25.83 20.67
C ILE A 279 -1.33 -26.10 19.26
N ARG A 280 -1.14 -27.33 18.76
CA ARG A 280 -1.72 -27.83 17.50
C ARG A 280 -3.15 -27.31 17.35
N ILE A 281 -3.37 -26.33 16.47
CA ILE A 281 -4.69 -26.12 15.89
C ILE A 281 -4.89 -27.34 15.03
N GLN A 282 -5.57 -28.36 15.57
CA GLN A 282 -6.24 -29.31 14.71
C GLN A 282 -7.12 -28.46 13.82
N ALA A 283 -6.77 -28.45 12.53
CA ALA A 283 -7.56 -27.85 11.49
C ALA A 283 -9.03 -28.12 11.81
N LEU A 284 -9.85 -27.07 11.79
CA LEU A 284 -11.29 -27.20 11.74
C LEU A 284 -11.60 -27.93 10.43
N THR A 285 -11.48 -29.26 10.45
CA THR A 285 -12.20 -30.15 9.56
C THR A 285 -13.65 -29.80 9.80
N TYR A 286 -14.24 -29.17 8.79
CA TYR A 286 -15.69 -29.12 8.64
C TYR A 286 -16.23 -30.51 8.98
N PRO A 287 -17.34 -30.63 9.73
CA PRO A 287 -18.14 -31.84 9.68
C PRO A 287 -18.45 -32.05 8.20
N GLN A 288 -17.82 -33.04 7.59
CA GLN A 288 -18.40 -33.67 6.42
C GLN A 288 -19.67 -34.28 6.97
N ASP A 289 -20.80 -33.69 6.60
CA ASP A 289 -22.07 -34.36 6.75
C ASP A 289 -21.91 -35.69 6.02
N ASP A 290 -21.83 -36.76 6.81
CA ASP A 290 -21.98 -38.13 6.35
C ASP A 290 -23.42 -38.24 5.84
N ASP A 291 -23.62 -37.85 4.58
CA ASP A 291 -24.88 -38.02 3.89
C ASP A 291 -25.01 -39.51 3.53
N GLU A 292 -25.60 -40.23 4.48
CA GLU A 292 -26.16 -41.55 4.29
C GLU A 292 -27.21 -41.51 3.17
N GLY A 293 -26.85 -42.09 2.02
CA GLY A 293 -27.71 -43.10 1.40
C GLY A 293 -28.84 -42.61 0.48
N GLY A 294 -28.73 -43.04 -0.78
CA GLY A 294 -29.86 -43.67 -1.46
C GLY A 294 -30.41 -42.96 -2.69
N SER A 295 -30.10 -43.49 -3.87
CA SER A 295 -31.06 -44.23 -4.70
C SER A 295 -30.63 -44.22 -6.15
N GLU A 296 -30.44 -45.42 -6.68
CA GLU A 296 -30.34 -45.72 -8.10
C GLU A 296 -31.62 -45.31 -8.84
N GLY A 297 -31.48 -44.91 -10.10
CA GLY A 297 -32.58 -44.72 -11.04
C GLY A 297 -32.05 -44.46 -12.46
N PRO A 298 -32.29 -45.36 -13.43
CA PRO A 298 -31.92 -45.15 -14.81
C PRO A 298 -33.02 -44.37 -15.53
N GLY A 299 -32.63 -43.42 -16.38
CA GLY A 299 -33.56 -42.60 -17.16
C GLY A 299 -32.98 -42.27 -18.51
N ASP A 300 -33.24 -43.14 -19.47
CA ASP A 300 -33.09 -42.92 -20.90
C ASP A 300 -33.93 -41.71 -21.36
N GLY A 301 -33.40 -40.92 -22.30
CA GLY A 301 -34.09 -39.77 -22.87
C GLY A 301 -33.38 -39.25 -24.11
N GLU A 302 -33.75 -39.82 -25.26
CA GLU A 302 -33.30 -39.48 -26.60
C GLU A 302 -33.85 -38.12 -27.11
N GLY A 303 -32.95 -37.32 -27.71
CA GLY A 303 -33.19 -36.42 -28.87
C GLY A 303 -33.91 -35.08 -28.65
N PRO A 304 -34.06 -34.23 -29.70
CA PRO A 304 -33.33 -34.16 -30.97
C PRO A 304 -32.85 -32.73 -31.38
N LEU A 305 -31.89 -32.72 -32.31
CA LEU A 305 -31.71 -31.85 -33.49
C LEU A 305 -32.36 -30.45 -33.57
N GLY A 306 -31.51 -29.46 -33.87
CA GLY A 306 -31.82 -28.20 -34.56
C GLY A 306 -30.61 -27.27 -34.45
N GLY A 307 -29.86 -26.89 -35.49
CA GLY A 307 -30.24 -26.61 -36.88
C GLY A 307 -30.46 -25.11 -37.01
N GLY A 308 -29.52 -24.38 -37.64
CA GLY A 308 -29.67 -22.94 -37.87
C GLY A 308 -28.38 -22.22 -38.24
N ASP A 309 -27.95 -22.42 -39.48
CA ASP A 309 -27.13 -21.48 -40.25
C ASP A 309 -27.87 -20.13 -40.38
N ASP A 310 -27.17 -18.98 -40.44
CA ASP A 310 -27.06 -18.17 -41.67
C ASP A 310 -26.49 -16.74 -41.44
N MET A 311 -25.47 -16.44 -42.26
CA MET A 311 -25.21 -15.23 -43.07
C MET A 311 -25.53 -13.81 -42.58
N GLY A 312 -24.46 -13.00 -42.52
CA GLY A 312 -24.35 -11.78 -43.35
C GLY A 312 -24.36 -10.40 -42.64
N PRO A 313 -24.12 -9.29 -43.37
CA PRO A 313 -22.77 -8.86 -43.72
C PRO A 313 -22.45 -7.38 -43.40
N SER A 314 -21.17 -7.03 -43.56
CA SER A 314 -20.59 -5.78 -44.12
C SER A 314 -21.23 -4.41 -43.83
N GLY A 315 -20.43 -3.52 -43.21
CA GLY A 315 -20.69 -2.09 -43.15
C GLY A 315 -19.39 -1.28 -43.28
N SER A 316 -18.98 -1.05 -44.52
CA SER A 316 -17.93 -0.11 -44.92
C SER A 316 -18.38 1.34 -44.65
N GLY A 317 -17.49 2.16 -44.10
CA GLY A 317 -17.73 3.59 -43.88
C GLY A 317 -16.44 4.39 -43.93
N ALA A 318 -15.91 4.57 -45.15
CA ALA A 318 -14.91 5.59 -45.45
C ALA A 318 -15.61 6.93 -45.68
N GLY A 319 -15.10 7.99 -45.06
CA GLY A 319 -15.56 9.37 -45.26
C GLY A 319 -14.52 10.37 -44.73
N PRO A 320 -13.97 11.28 -45.57
CA PRO A 320 -12.82 12.11 -45.23
C PRO A 320 -13.18 13.58 -44.92
N THR A 321 -12.14 14.34 -44.53
CA THR A 321 -11.94 15.81 -44.61
C THR A 321 -12.73 16.76 -43.70
N ARG A 322 -11.97 17.53 -42.88
CA ARG A 322 -11.93 19.01 -42.78
C ARG A 322 -11.07 19.38 -41.57
N SER A 323 -9.84 19.88 -41.70
CA SER A 323 -9.46 21.25 -42.11
C SER A 323 -10.26 22.32 -41.36
N GLY A 324 -9.61 22.95 -40.38
CA GLY A 324 -10.14 24.04 -39.56
C GLY A 324 -9.01 24.72 -38.82
N ASP A 325 -8.30 25.58 -39.54
CA ASP A 325 -7.33 26.54 -39.03
C ASP A 325 -7.99 27.64 -38.17
N GLY A 326 -7.28 28.00 -37.09
CA GLY A 326 -7.24 29.35 -36.51
C GLY A 326 -8.24 29.69 -35.40
N PRO A 327 -8.02 30.81 -34.67
CA PRO A 327 -6.74 31.35 -34.18
C PRO A 327 -6.74 31.62 -32.66
N GLU A 328 -5.55 31.91 -32.14
CA GLU A 328 -5.30 32.50 -30.82
C GLU A 328 -6.19 33.72 -30.53
N PRO A 329 -6.42 34.00 -29.24
CA PRO A 329 -6.26 35.36 -28.79
C PRO A 329 -5.28 35.45 -27.62
N SER A 330 -4.20 36.17 -27.91
CA SER A 330 -3.45 37.00 -26.99
C SER A 330 -4.39 37.87 -26.15
N GLY A 331 -4.15 37.88 -24.84
CA GLY A 331 -4.87 38.68 -23.86
C GLY A 331 -3.97 39.02 -22.69
N GLU A 332 -3.12 40.02 -22.89
CA GLU A 332 -2.46 40.77 -21.84
C GLU A 332 -3.51 41.51 -20.98
N GLY A 333 -3.22 41.64 -19.69
CA GLY A 333 -3.73 42.76 -18.90
C GLY A 333 -4.34 42.36 -17.56
N GLY A 334 -3.91 43.08 -16.51
CA GLY A 334 -4.78 43.32 -15.37
C GLY A 334 -4.21 42.98 -14.01
N GLN A 335 -3.32 43.85 -13.53
CA GLN A 335 -3.06 44.03 -12.11
C GLN A 335 -4.39 44.25 -11.35
N SER A 336 -4.56 43.59 -10.19
CA SER A 336 -5.43 44.12 -9.13
C SER A 336 -5.07 43.48 -7.78
N LEU A 337 -4.30 44.22 -7.00
CA LEU A 337 -4.10 44.04 -5.57
C LEU A 337 -5.39 44.40 -4.83
N GLY A 338 -6.20 43.38 -4.51
CA GLY A 338 -7.36 43.50 -3.62
C GLY A 338 -7.03 43.08 -2.20
N LYS A 339 -6.78 44.06 -1.32
CA LYS A 339 -6.71 43.87 0.15
C LYS A 339 -8.01 43.20 0.65
N ARG A 340 -7.94 41.95 1.11
CA ARG A 340 -9.05 41.32 1.86
C ARG A 340 -8.87 41.50 3.36
N LYS A 341 -9.86 42.23 3.89
CA LYS A 341 -10.13 42.60 5.27
C LYS A 341 -10.43 41.34 6.10
N ARG A 342 -9.76 41.20 7.25
CA ARG A 342 -10.08 40.20 8.29
C ARG A 342 -11.50 40.41 8.79
N GLY A 343 -12.39 39.48 8.46
CA GLY A 343 -13.72 39.35 9.04
C GLY A 343 -13.69 38.26 10.11
N ASN A 344 -13.85 38.67 11.35
CA ASN A 344 -13.97 37.85 12.54
C ASN A 344 -15.45 37.39 12.64
N SER A 345 -15.74 36.10 12.52
CA SER A 345 -17.07 35.57 12.83
C SER A 345 -16.96 34.25 13.59
N LYS A 346 -17.13 34.35 14.91
CA LYS A 346 -17.50 33.24 15.80
C LYS A 346 -18.88 32.74 15.38
N GLY A 347 -18.99 31.46 15.04
CA GLY A 347 -20.26 30.77 14.85
C GLY A 347 -20.05 29.28 15.06
N SER A 348 -20.39 28.79 16.25
CA SER A 348 -20.46 27.36 16.56
C SER A 348 -21.69 26.75 15.89
N PRO A 349 -21.60 25.62 15.17
CA PRO A 349 -22.76 24.81 14.88
C PRO A 349 -22.94 23.74 15.95
N LYS A 350 -24.17 23.69 16.47
CA LYS A 350 -24.71 22.63 17.31
C LYS A 350 -24.68 21.30 16.55
N GLY A 351 -24.40 20.22 17.27
CA GLY A 351 -24.39 18.86 16.77
C GLY A 351 -25.74 18.43 16.21
N GLY A 352 -25.70 17.81 15.03
CA GLY A 352 -26.75 16.94 14.52
C GLY A 352 -26.30 15.50 14.68
N ALA A 353 -27.12 14.69 15.33
CA ALA A 353 -26.97 13.24 15.36
C ALA A 353 -27.12 12.70 13.94
N VAL A 354 -26.15 11.90 13.50
CA VAL A 354 -26.21 11.17 12.24
C VAL A 354 -26.64 9.74 12.58
N ASP A 355 -27.83 9.37 12.12
CA ASP A 355 -28.33 8.00 12.13
C ASP A 355 -27.41 7.12 11.27
N THR A 356 -26.67 6.23 11.91
CA THR A 356 -25.92 5.15 11.26
C THR A 356 -26.88 3.99 10.95
N ALA A 357 -27.43 4.00 9.74
CA ALA A 357 -28.10 2.84 9.19
C ALA A 357 -27.07 1.71 8.99
N ALA A 358 -27.27 0.61 9.72
CA ALA A 358 -26.47 -0.60 9.62
C ALA A 358 -26.61 -1.22 8.22
N MET A 359 -25.57 -1.11 7.40
CA MET A 359 -25.44 -1.93 6.20
C MET A 359 -24.95 -3.31 6.62
N SER A 360 -25.87 -4.28 6.68
CA SER A 360 -25.57 -5.71 6.80
C SER A 360 -25.00 -6.23 5.48
N GLY A 361 -23.77 -5.86 5.16
CA GLY A 361 -22.99 -6.51 4.11
C GLY A 361 -22.44 -7.82 4.64
N GLU A 362 -22.61 -8.92 3.90
CA GLU A 362 -21.96 -10.18 4.23
C GLU A 362 -20.43 -9.99 4.23
N LEU A 363 -19.80 -10.24 5.39
CA LEU A 363 -18.34 -10.27 5.50
C LEU A 363 -17.77 -11.33 4.55
N PRO A 364 -16.77 -10.96 3.71
CA PRO A 364 -15.99 -11.92 2.93
C PRO A 364 -15.54 -13.12 3.77
N SER A 365 -15.57 -14.33 3.19
CA SER A 365 -15.30 -15.60 3.89
C SER A 365 -14.00 -15.62 4.69
N HIS A 366 -12.94 -14.96 4.19
CA HIS A 366 -11.66 -14.83 4.90
C HIS A 366 -11.75 -13.95 6.17
N LEU A 367 -12.61 -12.93 6.19
CA LEU A 367 -12.87 -12.12 7.39
C LEU A 367 -13.74 -12.86 8.41
N ARG A 368 -14.66 -13.74 7.96
CA ARG A 368 -15.40 -14.64 8.86
C ARG A 368 -14.45 -15.60 9.60
N MET A 369 -13.46 -16.14 8.90
CA MET A 369 -12.45 -17.01 9.49
C MET A 369 -11.59 -16.27 10.54
N LEU A 370 -11.20 -15.01 10.28
CA LEU A 370 -10.50 -14.19 11.27
C LEU A 370 -11.36 -13.89 12.51
N ALA A 371 -12.66 -13.62 12.33
CA ALA A 371 -13.59 -13.45 13.44
C ALA A 371 -13.74 -14.74 14.27
N GLN A 372 -13.79 -15.91 13.63
CA GLN A 372 -13.83 -17.21 14.31
C GLN A 372 -12.54 -17.50 15.10
N LEU A 373 -11.37 -17.14 14.53
CA LEU A 373 -10.08 -17.26 15.23
C LEU A 373 -10.02 -16.35 16.46
N GLN A 374 -10.52 -15.11 16.37
CA GLN A 374 -10.59 -14.19 17.51
C GLN A 374 -11.52 -14.70 18.63
N CYS A 375 -12.69 -15.23 18.29
CA CYS A 375 -13.63 -15.79 19.28
C CYS A 375 -13.09 -17.05 20.00
N SER A 376 -12.28 -17.85 19.32
CA SER A 376 -11.71 -19.09 19.88
C SER A 376 -10.61 -18.82 20.93
N VAL A 377 -9.91 -17.69 20.80
CA VAL A 377 -8.85 -17.27 21.75
C VAL A 377 -9.45 -16.69 23.05
N VAL A 378 -10.56 -15.95 22.96
CA VAL A 378 -11.26 -15.41 24.15
C VAL A 378 -11.89 -16.53 24.99
N SER A 379 -12.37 -17.60 24.35
CA SER A 379 -13.02 -18.72 25.05
C SER A 379 -12.04 -19.64 25.78
N SER A 380 -10.77 -19.67 25.37
CA SER A 380 -9.73 -20.53 25.98
C SER A 380 -8.95 -19.86 27.13
N SER A 381 -9.07 -18.54 27.30
CA SER A 381 -8.40 -17.77 28.36
C SER A 381 -9.30 -17.49 29.59
N GLY A 382 -10.52 -18.04 29.60
CA GLY A 382 -11.51 -17.90 30.68
C GLY A 382 -11.66 -19.12 31.59
N ARG A 383 -10.66 -19.99 31.73
CA ARG A 383 -10.66 -21.09 32.71
C ARG A 383 -9.40 -21.12 33.54
#